data_AF-A0A924YL11-F1
#
_entry.id   AF-A0A924YL11-F1
#
_cell.length_a   1.000
_cell.length_b   1.000
_cell.length_c   1.000
_cell.angle_alpha   90.00
_cell.angle_beta   90.00
_cell.angle_gamma   90.00
#
_symmetry.space_group_name_H-M   'P 1'
#
loop_
_entity.id
_entity.type
_entity.pdbx_description
1 polymer ?
#
loop_
_entity_poly.entity_id
_entity_poly.type
_entity_poly.pdbx_seq_one_letter_code
_entity_poly.pdbx_strand_id
1 'polypeptide(L)'
;FLLVRKDQQKFNEIWQDISPLQVKFQAGLFGDDSFYHKTLRNMLKGDQLSKYSQIDGERRKFQYRAKVELVVAMLENAMPLRDEQRQKLITLVVEESKPPRSFGQQQDYYIVMWGISKIPEKTLKPLFNDAEWKVLNQQFAQVRGLEQWLKQSGALAKDEVEE
;
A
#
# COMPACT_ATOMS: atom_id res chain seq x y z
N PHE A 1 -28.86 18.67 5.29
CA PHE A 1 -29.00 17.32 4.68
C PHE A 1 -30.39 17.06 4.09
N LEU A 2 -31.51 17.27 4.81
CA LEU A 2 -32.87 17.03 4.25
C LEU A 2 -33.27 17.96 3.08
N LEU A 3 -32.80 19.21 3.07
CA LEU A 3 -33.08 20.19 2.00
C LEU A 3 -32.24 20.01 0.72
N VAL A 4 -31.11 19.30 0.80
CA VAL A 4 -30.19 19.08 -0.34
C VAL A 4 -30.41 17.71 -1.00
N ARG A 5 -31.10 16.79 -0.32
CA ARG A 5 -31.36 15.42 -0.81
C ARG A 5 -32.16 15.38 -2.11
N LYS A 6 -32.92 16.43 -2.43
CA LYS A 6 -33.71 16.55 -3.67
C LYS A 6 -32.98 17.28 -4.79
N ASP A 7 -31.84 17.90 -4.52
CA ASP A 7 -31.07 18.69 -5.47
C ASP A 7 -29.76 17.96 -5.78
N GLN A 8 -29.83 17.09 -6.81
CA GLN A 8 -28.77 16.16 -7.16
C GLN A 8 -27.48 16.88 -7.58
N GLN A 9 -27.59 18.10 -8.12
CA GLN A 9 -26.44 18.94 -8.46
C GLN A 9 -25.73 19.47 -7.22
N LYS A 10 -26.47 20.05 -6.27
CA LYS A 10 -25.89 20.52 -5.00
C LYS A 10 -25.31 19.40 -4.16
N PHE A 11 -25.91 18.21 -4.22
CA PHE A 11 -25.36 17.03 -3.54
C PHE A 11 -24.04 16.57 -4.17
N ASN A 12 -23.91 16.65 -5.50
CA ASN A 12 -22.65 16.36 -6.20
C ASN A 12 -21.56 17.38 -5.87
N GLU A 13 -21.90 18.68 -5.81
CA GLU A 13 -20.97 19.75 -5.40
C GLU A 13 -20.44 19.51 -3.98
N ILE A 14 -21.33 19.24 -3.02
CA ILE A 14 -20.94 18.91 -1.64
C ILE A 14 -20.05 17.67 -1.59
N TRP A 15 -20.33 16.66 -2.41
CA TRP A 15 -19.47 15.47 -2.49
C TRP A 15 -18.09 15.75 -3.08
N GLN A 16 -18.00 16.62 -4.08
CA GLN A 16 -16.72 17.09 -4.62
C GLN A 16 -15.92 17.86 -3.56
N ASP A 17 -16.58 18.71 -2.78
CA ASP A 17 -15.94 19.48 -1.69
C ASP A 17 -15.48 18.60 -0.51
N ILE A 18 -16.23 17.54 -0.19
CA ILE A 18 -15.92 16.62 0.91
C ILE A 18 -14.85 15.59 0.52
N SER A 19 -14.75 15.23 -0.76
CA SER A 19 -13.84 14.19 -1.25
C SER A 19 -12.37 14.38 -0.78
N PRO A 20 -11.76 15.57 -0.87
CA PRO A 20 -10.39 15.79 -0.39
C PRO A 20 -10.23 15.55 1.12
N LEU A 21 -11.26 15.87 1.92
CA LEU A 21 -11.25 15.65 3.37
C LEU A 21 -11.36 14.17 3.70
N GLN A 22 -12.18 13.41 2.97
CA GLN A 22 -12.26 11.96 3.13
C GLN A 22 -10.95 11.26 2.76
N VAL A 23 -10.31 11.68 1.67
CA VAL A 23 -9.00 11.14 1.27
C VAL A 23 -7.95 11.40 2.35
N LYS A 24 -7.89 12.63 2.89
CA LYS A 24 -6.98 12.97 3.99
C LYS A 24 -7.30 12.21 5.29
N PHE A 25 -8.58 12.01 5.59
CA PHE A 25 -9.00 11.24 6.75
C PHE A 25 -8.62 9.76 6.62
N GLN A 26 -8.81 9.17 5.44
CA GLN A 26 -8.43 7.78 5.14
C GLN A 26 -6.93 7.56 5.10
N ALA A 27 -6.16 8.57 4.67
CA ALA A 27 -4.69 8.56 4.74
C ALA A 27 -4.15 8.71 6.18
N GLY A 28 -5.02 9.01 7.15
CA GLY A 28 -4.71 9.18 8.56
C GLY A 28 -4.51 10.65 8.94
N LEU A 29 -5.20 11.09 10.00
CA LEU A 29 -5.15 12.47 10.51
C LEU A 29 -3.81 12.84 11.18
N PHE A 30 -2.98 11.86 11.52
CA PHE A 30 -1.75 12.03 12.30
C PHE A 30 -0.52 11.44 11.59
N GLY A 31 -0.35 11.77 10.31
CA GLY A 31 0.85 11.41 9.54
C GLY A 31 2.14 12.06 10.07
N ASP A 32 3.26 11.80 9.38
CA ASP A 32 4.60 12.28 9.75
C ASP A 32 4.70 13.80 9.94
N ASP A 33 3.89 14.56 9.20
CA ASP A 33 3.87 16.03 9.28
C ASP A 33 2.93 16.60 10.35
N SER A 34 2.17 15.75 11.03
CA SER A 34 1.26 16.18 12.08
C SER A 34 2.02 16.82 13.25
N PHE A 35 1.36 17.77 13.93
CA PHE A 35 1.91 18.35 15.14
C PHE A 35 2.28 17.29 16.17
N TYR A 36 1.48 16.22 16.27
CA TYR A 36 1.77 15.08 17.14
C TYR A 36 3.12 14.41 16.80
N HIS A 37 3.39 14.07 15.54
CA HIS A 37 4.65 13.45 15.15
C HIS A 37 5.85 14.38 15.38
N LYS A 38 5.68 15.67 15.07
CA LYS A 38 6.73 16.70 15.26
C LYS A 38 7.05 16.92 16.74
N THR A 39 6.03 17.03 17.59
CA THR A 39 6.24 17.19 19.04
C THR A 39 6.82 15.93 19.66
N LEU A 40 6.37 14.75 19.24
CA LEU A 40 6.85 13.47 19.75
C LEU A 40 8.34 13.26 19.45
N ARG A 41 8.82 13.61 18.24
CA ARG A 41 10.27 13.58 17.91
C ARG A 41 11.10 14.52 18.79
N ASN A 42 10.55 15.69 19.16
CA ASN A 42 11.24 16.68 19.99
C ASN A 42 11.12 16.41 21.51
N MET A 43 10.13 15.63 21.93
CA MET A 43 9.85 15.34 23.33
C MET A 43 10.58 14.07 23.83
N LEU A 44 10.84 13.10 22.94
CA LEU A 44 11.54 11.87 23.30
C LEU A 44 13.05 12.12 23.43
N LYS A 45 13.63 11.66 24.54
CA LYS A 45 15.09 11.61 24.73
C LYS A 45 15.69 10.48 23.89
N GLY A 46 17.00 10.51 23.61
CA GLY A 46 17.67 9.58 22.68
C GLY A 46 17.28 8.11 22.81
N ASP A 47 17.34 7.55 24.02
CA ASP A 47 16.96 6.15 24.28
C ASP A 47 15.47 5.86 24.04
N GLN A 48 14.60 6.85 24.30
CA GLN A 48 13.16 6.71 24.09
C GLN A 48 12.81 6.81 22.60
N LEU A 49 13.50 7.68 21.86
CA LEU A 49 13.35 7.78 20.41
C LEU A 49 13.78 6.49 19.72
N SER A 50 14.91 5.91 20.13
CA SER A 50 15.39 4.63 19.59
C SER A 50 14.38 3.50 19.82
N LYS A 51 13.85 3.36 21.05
CA LYS A 51 12.80 2.38 21.37
C LYS A 51 11.53 2.61 20.57
N TYR A 52 11.10 3.86 20.42
CA TYR A 52 9.92 4.21 19.63
C TYR A 52 10.11 3.81 18.16
N SER A 53 11.23 4.18 17.54
CA SER A 53 11.54 3.84 16.15
C SER A 53 11.62 2.33 15.91
N GLN A 54 12.14 1.56 16.88
CA GLN A 54 12.15 0.10 16.80
C GLN A 54 10.73 -0.47 16.78
N ILE A 55 9.89 -0.08 17.75
CA ILE A 55 8.50 -0.56 17.85
C ILE A 55 7.70 -0.16 16.61
N ASP A 56 7.89 1.06 16.11
CA ASP A 56 7.23 1.53 14.89
C ASP A 56 7.68 0.75 13.65
N GLY A 57 8.98 0.46 13.54
CA GLY A 57 9.52 -0.41 12.49
C GLY A 57 8.95 -1.82 12.53
N GLU A 58 8.87 -2.44 13.72
CA GLU A 58 8.26 -3.76 13.92
C GLU A 58 6.78 -3.77 13.54
N ARG A 59 6.02 -2.75 13.97
CA ARG A 59 4.61 -2.58 13.59
C ARG A 59 4.43 -2.44 12.08
N ARG A 60 5.24 -1.63 11.42
CA ARG A 60 5.17 -1.47 9.95
C ARG A 60 5.49 -2.76 9.21
N LYS A 61 6.51 -3.51 9.64
CA LYS A 61 6.83 -4.83 9.06
C LYS A 61 5.68 -5.81 9.23
N PHE A 62 5.09 -5.88 10.42
CA PHE A 62 3.96 -6.74 10.71
C PHE A 62 2.73 -6.38 9.85
N GLN A 63 2.39 -5.09 9.80
CA GLN A 63 1.30 -4.59 8.96
C GLN A 63 1.54 -4.89 7.48
N TYR A 64 2.77 -4.67 6.99
CA TYR A 64 3.11 -4.94 5.61
C TYR A 64 2.93 -6.42 5.25
N ARG A 65 3.43 -7.32 6.09
CA ARG A 65 3.24 -8.76 5.91
C ARG A 65 1.77 -9.14 5.84
N ALA A 66 0.94 -8.63 6.75
CA ALA A 66 -0.51 -8.88 6.72
C ALA A 66 -1.17 -8.36 5.43
N LYS A 67 -0.72 -7.22 4.90
CA LYS A 67 -1.20 -6.69 3.61
C LYS A 67 -0.76 -7.57 2.44
N VAL A 68 0.48 -8.03 2.42
CA VAL A 68 0.97 -8.98 1.42
C VAL A 68 0.13 -10.26 1.45
N GLU A 69 -0.12 -10.83 2.62
CA GLU A 69 -0.94 -12.03 2.77
C GLU A 69 -2.37 -11.83 2.24
N LEU A 70 -2.98 -10.66 2.50
CA LEU A 70 -4.30 -10.31 2.00
C LEU A 70 -4.32 -10.15 0.47
N VAL A 71 -3.29 -9.54 -0.11
CA VAL A 71 -3.17 -9.38 -1.57
C VAL A 71 -2.96 -10.73 -2.25
N VAL A 72 -2.14 -11.61 -1.67
CA VAL A 72 -1.97 -12.97 -2.17
C VAL A 72 -3.29 -13.75 -2.11
N ALA A 73 -4.06 -13.63 -1.02
CA ALA A 73 -5.39 -14.24 -0.93
C ALA A 73 -6.37 -13.65 -1.97
N MET A 74 -6.25 -12.37 -2.32
CA MET A 74 -7.04 -11.78 -3.41
C MET A 74 -6.65 -12.35 -4.78
N LEU A 75 -5.35 -12.57 -5.03
CA LEU A 75 -4.86 -13.20 -6.26
C LEU A 75 -5.33 -14.64 -6.41
N GLU A 76 -5.45 -15.38 -5.31
CA GLU A 76 -5.95 -16.77 -5.32
C GLU A 76 -7.36 -16.90 -5.90
N ASN A 77 -8.17 -15.84 -5.84
CA ASN A 77 -9.50 -15.83 -6.48
C ASN A 77 -9.41 -15.89 -8.02
N ALA A 78 -8.36 -15.32 -8.61
CA ALA A 78 -8.12 -15.35 -10.05
C ALA A 78 -7.23 -16.52 -10.48
N MET A 79 -6.36 -16.98 -9.58
CA MET A 79 -5.29 -17.92 -9.86
C MET A 79 -5.01 -18.76 -8.61
N PRO A 80 -5.69 -19.90 -8.43
CA PRO A 80 -5.51 -20.73 -7.24
C PRO A 80 -4.06 -21.17 -7.09
N LEU A 81 -3.48 -20.86 -5.92
CA LEU A 81 -2.11 -21.24 -5.58
C LEU A 81 -2.08 -22.46 -4.67
N ARG A 82 -1.02 -23.27 -4.80
CA ARG A 82 -0.71 -24.26 -3.76
C ARG A 82 -0.16 -23.55 -2.53
N ASP A 83 -0.34 -24.15 -1.36
CA ASP A 83 0.13 -23.57 -0.09
C ASP A 83 1.65 -23.27 -0.13
N GLU A 84 2.46 -24.17 -0.70
CA GLU A 84 3.90 -23.93 -0.87
C GLU A 84 4.22 -22.72 -1.77
N GLN A 85 3.46 -22.53 -2.86
CA GLN A 85 3.64 -21.38 -3.75
C GLN A 85 3.23 -20.09 -3.05
N ARG A 86 2.11 -20.12 -2.33
CA ARG A 86 1.60 -19.01 -1.52
C ARG A 86 2.63 -18.54 -0.49
N GLN A 87 3.18 -19.46 0.30
CA GLN A 87 4.17 -19.13 1.33
C GLN A 87 5.47 -18.59 0.74
N LYS A 88 5.96 -19.18 -0.37
CA LYS A 88 7.15 -18.70 -1.08
C LYS A 88 6.93 -17.30 -1.65
N LEU A 89 5.76 -17.03 -2.23
CA LEU A 89 5.42 -15.71 -2.74
C LEU A 89 5.39 -14.68 -1.61
N ILE A 90 4.68 -14.95 -0.50
CA ILE A 90 4.62 -14.02 0.64
C ILE A 90 6.03 -13.71 1.15
N THR A 91 6.86 -14.73 1.33
CA THR A 91 8.23 -14.58 1.84
C THR A 91 9.07 -13.74 0.89
N LEU A 92 9.07 -14.09 -0.40
CA LEU A 92 9.81 -13.36 -1.43
C LEU A 92 9.41 -11.89 -1.48
N VAL A 93 8.12 -11.59 -1.39
CA VAL A 93 7.63 -10.21 -1.42
C VAL A 93 8.07 -9.46 -0.17
N VAL A 94 7.91 -10.03 1.02
CA VAL A 94 8.32 -9.36 2.26
C VAL A 94 9.84 -9.12 2.33
N GLU A 95 10.65 -9.99 1.73
CA GLU A 95 12.11 -9.86 1.72
C GLU A 95 12.64 -8.88 0.65
N GLU A 96 12.09 -8.93 -0.56
CA GLU A 96 12.59 -8.14 -1.71
C GLU A 96 11.95 -6.75 -1.81
N SER A 97 10.81 -6.52 -1.17
CA SER A 97 10.10 -5.24 -1.26
C SER A 97 10.09 -4.46 0.06
N LYS A 98 10.12 -3.13 -0.07
CA LYS A 98 10.09 -2.22 1.08
C LYS A 98 8.63 -1.93 1.47
N PRO A 99 8.31 -1.94 2.78
CA PRO A 99 7.02 -1.46 3.26
C PRO A 99 6.76 0.00 2.84
N PRO A 100 5.54 0.36 2.43
CA PRO A 100 5.22 1.75 2.10
C PRO A 100 5.30 2.65 3.34
N ARG A 101 5.48 3.96 3.12
CA ARG A 101 5.52 4.96 4.21
C ARG A 101 4.18 5.09 4.92
N SER A 102 3.08 4.92 4.21
CA SER A 102 1.72 4.95 4.73
C SER A 102 0.89 3.81 4.15
N PHE A 103 -0.06 3.33 4.94
CA PHE A 103 -1.03 2.33 4.52
C PHE A 103 -2.40 2.99 4.31
N GLY A 104 -3.12 2.59 3.27
CA GLY A 104 -4.44 3.09 2.93
C GLY A 104 -5.28 1.99 2.29
N GLN A 105 -6.51 1.76 2.80
CA GLN A 105 -7.29 0.53 2.52
C GLN A 105 -7.43 0.18 1.04
N GLN A 106 -7.60 1.16 0.14
CA GLN A 106 -7.78 0.93 -1.30
C GLN A 106 -6.46 0.94 -2.08
N GLN A 107 -5.43 1.59 -1.54
CA GLN A 107 -4.12 1.74 -2.20
C GLN A 107 -3.21 0.55 -1.92
N ASP A 108 -3.37 -0.10 -0.75
CA ASP A 108 -2.53 -1.21 -0.29
C ASP A 108 -2.39 -2.33 -1.33
N TYR A 109 -3.49 -2.70 -2.00
CA TYR A 109 -3.47 -3.72 -3.05
C TYR A 109 -2.53 -3.32 -4.20
N TYR A 110 -2.68 -2.11 -4.72
CA TYR A 110 -1.88 -1.61 -5.83
C TYR A 110 -0.42 -1.39 -5.45
N ILE A 111 -0.14 -0.95 -4.22
CA ILE A 111 1.22 -0.78 -3.72
C ILE A 111 1.94 -2.14 -3.67
N VAL A 112 1.32 -3.14 -3.05
CA VAL A 112 1.90 -4.48 -2.95
C VAL A 112 2.10 -5.06 -4.35
N MET A 113 1.08 -5.02 -5.22
CA MET A 113 1.19 -5.52 -6.59
C MET A 113 2.26 -4.80 -7.41
N TRP A 114 2.45 -3.49 -7.19
CA TRP A 114 3.52 -2.73 -7.81
C TRP A 114 4.88 -3.21 -7.30
N GLY A 115 5.03 -3.42 -5.99
CA GLY A 115 6.22 -4.00 -5.38
C GLY A 115 6.57 -5.38 -5.95
N ILE A 116 5.57 -6.26 -6.07
CA ILE A 116 5.75 -7.58 -6.71
C ILE A 116 6.23 -7.41 -8.16
N SER A 117 5.67 -6.46 -8.91
CA SER A 117 6.04 -6.23 -10.31
C SER A 117 7.47 -5.73 -10.55
N LYS A 118 8.14 -5.27 -9.49
CA LYS A 118 9.55 -4.83 -9.49
C LYS A 118 10.51 -5.96 -9.10
N ILE A 119 10.03 -7.06 -8.52
CA ILE A 119 10.84 -8.23 -8.21
C ILE A 119 11.37 -8.82 -9.53
N PRO A 120 12.67 -9.19 -9.61
CA PRO A 120 13.24 -9.76 -10.84
C PRO A 120 12.45 -10.97 -11.33
N GLU A 121 12.12 -11.00 -12.64
CA GLU A 121 11.37 -12.12 -13.22
C GLU A 121 12.08 -13.47 -13.00
N LYS A 122 13.41 -13.48 -12.93
CA LYS A 122 14.21 -14.68 -12.69
C LYS A 122 13.93 -15.34 -11.33
N THR A 123 13.58 -14.57 -10.30
CA THR A 123 13.26 -15.10 -8.96
C THR A 123 11.78 -15.39 -8.81
N LEU A 124 10.93 -14.60 -9.45
CA LEU A 124 9.48 -14.69 -9.32
C LEU A 124 8.87 -15.78 -10.23
N LYS A 125 9.26 -15.85 -11.50
CA LYS A 125 8.68 -16.76 -12.51
C LYS A 125 8.77 -18.24 -12.14
N PRO A 126 9.87 -18.77 -11.54
CA PRO A 126 9.95 -20.18 -11.16
C PRO A 126 8.89 -20.63 -10.13
N LEU A 127 8.23 -19.69 -9.44
CA LEU A 127 7.15 -20.01 -8.50
C LEU A 127 5.82 -20.36 -9.19
N PHE A 128 5.69 -20.07 -10.48
CA PHE A 128 4.44 -20.15 -11.22
C PHE A 128 4.58 -21.01 -12.49
N ASN A 129 3.49 -21.63 -12.91
CA ASN A 129 3.39 -22.20 -14.25
C ASN A 129 3.06 -21.12 -15.30
N ASP A 130 3.09 -21.47 -16.59
CA ASP A 130 2.88 -20.49 -17.68
C ASP A 130 1.49 -19.84 -17.66
N ALA A 131 0.46 -20.58 -17.24
CA ALA A 131 -0.91 -20.06 -17.16
C ALA A 131 -1.05 -19.04 -16.01
N GLU A 132 -0.51 -19.39 -14.85
CA GLU A 132 -0.40 -18.53 -13.67
C GLU A 132 0.41 -17.26 -14.00
N TRP A 133 1.57 -17.42 -14.63
CA TRP A 133 2.43 -16.32 -15.03
C TRP A 133 1.74 -15.35 -15.98
N LYS A 134 0.88 -15.85 -16.88
CA LYS A 134 0.10 -15.02 -17.79
C LYS A 134 -0.91 -14.14 -17.03
N VAL A 135 -1.63 -14.70 -16.06
CA VAL A 135 -2.58 -13.94 -15.22
C VAL A 135 -1.83 -12.87 -14.42
N LEU A 136 -0.71 -13.24 -13.80
CA LEU A 136 0.10 -12.32 -13.02
C LEU A 136 0.65 -11.16 -13.85
N ASN A 137 1.13 -11.44 -15.07
CA ASN A 137 1.60 -10.40 -16.00
C ASN A 137 0.49 -9.44 -16.44
N GLN A 138 -0.74 -9.93 -16.61
CA GLN A 138 -1.87 -9.05 -16.91
C GLN A 138 -2.14 -8.08 -15.76
N GLN A 139 -2.05 -8.55 -14.51
CA GLN A 139 -2.17 -7.69 -13.34
C GLN A 139 -1.00 -6.68 -13.26
N PHE A 140 0.24 -7.11 -13.52
CA PHE A 140 1.39 -6.20 -13.54
C PHE A 140 1.28 -5.11 -14.60
N ALA A 141 0.76 -5.42 -15.78
CA ALA A 141 0.53 -4.42 -16.82
C ALA A 141 -0.44 -3.32 -16.35
N GLN A 142 -1.51 -3.71 -15.65
CA GLN A 142 -2.47 -2.75 -15.08
C GLN A 142 -1.81 -1.87 -14.01
N VAL A 143 -1.08 -2.49 -13.08
CA VAL A 143 -0.50 -1.76 -11.94
C VAL A 143 0.66 -0.84 -12.35
N ARG A 144 1.46 -1.23 -13.35
CA ARG A 144 2.48 -0.34 -13.94
C ARG A 144 1.88 0.92 -14.54
N GLY A 145 0.68 0.82 -15.14
CA GLY A 145 -0.07 1.99 -15.63
C GLY A 145 -0.54 2.93 -14.50
N LEU A 146 -0.66 2.43 -13.28
CA LEU A 146 -1.10 3.19 -12.10
C LEU A 146 0.07 3.77 -11.29
N GLU A 147 1.33 3.56 -11.69
CA GLU A 147 2.50 4.05 -10.96
C GLU A 147 2.46 5.57 -10.74
N GLN A 148 2.10 6.34 -11.77
CA GLN A 148 2.02 7.80 -11.67
C GLN A 148 0.93 8.24 -10.67
N TRP A 149 -0.19 7.52 -10.63
CA TRP A 149 -1.25 7.77 -9.65
C TRP A 149 -0.81 7.42 -8.22
N LEU A 150 -0.11 6.29 -8.04
CA LEU A 150 0.47 5.91 -6.74
C LEU A 150 1.46 6.96 -6.22
N LYS A 151 2.29 7.53 -7.10
CA LYS A 151 3.18 8.66 -6.78
C LYS A 151 2.40 9.91 -6.38
N GLN A 152 1.37 10.27 -7.13
CA GLN A 152 0.54 11.45 -6.83
C GLN A 152 -0.27 11.29 -5.54
N SER A 153 -0.67 10.07 -5.20
CA SER A 153 -1.41 9.77 -3.97
C SER A 153 -0.56 9.87 -2.70
N GLY A 154 0.78 9.95 -2.83
CA GLY A 154 1.72 10.00 -1.71
C GLY A 154 1.99 8.63 -1.06
N ALA A 155 1.47 7.55 -1.62
CA ALA A 155 1.70 6.18 -1.16
C ALA A 155 3.14 5.70 -1.42
N LEU A 156 3.76 6.17 -2.52
CA LEU A 156 5.16 5.92 -2.86
C LEU A 156 6.01 7.14 -2.49
N ALA A 157 7.21 6.92 -1.94
CA ALA A 157 8.13 8.02 -1.65
C ALA A 157 8.62 8.65 -2.96
N LYS A 158 8.67 9.99 -3.03
CA LYS A 158 9.20 10.72 -4.19
C LYS A 158 10.66 10.38 -4.51
N ASP A 159 11.39 9.85 -3.53
CA ASP A 159 12.83 9.57 -3.59
C ASP A 159 13.17 8.13 -4.04
N GLU A 160 12.18 7.25 -4.23
CA GLU A 160 12.40 5.88 -4.75
C GLU A 160 12.46 5.83 -6.29
N VAL A 161 12.71 6.98 -6.92
CA VAL A 161 12.70 7.16 -8.39
C VAL A 161 14.11 7.21 -8.99
N GLU A 162 15.17 7.21 -8.18
CA GLU A 162 16.55 7.13 -8.66
C GLU A 162 17.26 5.91 -8.06
N GLU A 163 17.15 4.78 -8.74
CA GLU A 163 18.23 3.81 -9.01
C GLU A 163 17.82 2.83 -10.13
#